data_AF-V5BPR5-F1
#
_entry.id   AF-V5BPR5-F1
#
_cell.length_a   1.000
_cell.length_b   1.000
_cell.length_c   1.000
_cell.angle_alpha   90.00
_cell.angle_beta   90.00
_cell.angle_gamma   90.00
#
_symmetry.space_group_name_H-M   'P 1'
#
loop_
_entity.id
_entity.type
_entity.pdbx_description
1 polymer ?
#
loop_
_entity_poly.entity_id
_entity_poly.type
_entity_poly.pdbx_seq_one_letter_code
_entity_poly.pdbx_strand_id
1 'polypeptide(L)'
;MEGKTLVLLRDGYTDLLDFLSMLCLHIIESNKLRGRVQGLVHPPAIDILDEYLNNREADESAGVVRDKALELERIQKVLKNLPLTKEEQKGLLDLWQTDCLVKIYEVMMHREEFNVRVDPGVSRKFQTDPFVEWALNLRACIMQKMGLNSHWVPPDDLCIDIVSSNTHCIKNLLSSFHRKHRQAIEEYARRDKRLGPLESWHVKEDAFYASTTGLLSTERTDLMDDYAKALEESGIMVLVDTAMTGLQVDIIPVHALNFETIDTVLQESLKRISGCQGRLDSKSWLQMCQPRPLTKKSTDEMSSPFLSSPNHHSRLDRHFIINMDFAFGAQAEGICRAIFSVFGRRIRSVNVMGKAGGLVGKRGDIQLPKEVLMSKSSLIVEDSQDELRRCRNQGLTAERLRELAGPNVSVHEGRIVTIAGTMLQNVRMLEFYKCIWGCVGAEMEASFFARVIEDFFRQGIANRELETRFAYYTSDLPLESHASKRTTGASLSVPMTVKEGVPSLYAIARGILENILLPR
;
A
#
# COMPACT_ATOMS: atom_id res chain seq x y z
N MET A 1 10.60 2.92 -38.97
CA MET A 1 10.24 2.76 -37.56
C MET A 1 9.91 4.15 -37.00
N GLU A 2 9.05 4.89 -37.70
CA GLU A 2 8.63 6.24 -37.28
C GLU A 2 7.63 6.09 -36.13
N GLY A 3 7.78 6.90 -35.08
CA GLY A 3 6.90 6.87 -33.90
C GLY A 3 7.43 6.14 -32.66
N LYS A 4 8.65 5.59 -32.68
CA LYS A 4 9.30 5.03 -31.47
C LYS A 4 10.61 5.76 -31.17
N THR A 5 10.60 6.57 -30.13
CA THR A 5 11.80 7.24 -29.61
C THR A 5 12.40 6.37 -28.49
N LEU A 6 13.62 5.89 -28.70
CA LEU A 6 14.38 5.21 -27.64
C LEU A 6 15.16 6.26 -26.85
N VAL A 7 14.91 6.35 -25.55
CA VAL A 7 15.66 7.22 -24.64
C VAL A 7 16.52 6.35 -23.73
N LEU A 8 17.84 6.58 -23.76
CA LEU A 8 18.78 5.95 -22.84
C LEU A 8 18.88 6.80 -21.57
N LEU A 9 18.32 6.29 -20.48
CA LEU A 9 18.41 6.93 -19.17
C LEU A 9 19.75 6.57 -18.53
N ARG A 10 20.45 7.59 -18.03
CA ARG A 10 21.71 7.39 -17.30
C ARG A 10 21.50 7.72 -15.84
N ASP A 11 21.76 6.73 -14.99
CA ASP A 11 21.67 6.88 -13.55
C ASP A 11 22.56 8.04 -13.04
N GLY A 12 22.02 8.86 -12.14
CA GLY A 12 22.64 10.08 -11.62
C GLY A 12 22.69 11.29 -12.57
N TYR A 13 22.23 11.15 -13.83
CA TYR A 13 22.22 12.23 -14.82
C TYR A 13 20.82 12.52 -15.38
N THR A 14 19.98 11.49 -15.49
CA THR A 14 18.60 11.63 -15.96
C THR A 14 17.65 11.20 -14.86
N ASP A 15 16.91 12.15 -14.30
CA ASP A 15 15.85 11.87 -13.36
C ASP A 15 14.61 11.40 -14.13
N LEU A 16 14.22 10.14 -13.91
CA LEU A 16 13.05 9.55 -14.54
C LEU A 16 11.75 10.28 -14.14
N LEU A 17 11.64 10.71 -12.88
CA LEU A 17 10.47 11.42 -12.39
C LEU A 17 10.36 12.79 -13.05
N ASP A 18 11.47 13.50 -13.20
CA ASP A 18 11.50 14.78 -13.90
C ASP A 18 11.14 14.60 -15.39
N PHE A 19 11.73 13.60 -16.06
CA PHE A 19 11.41 13.28 -17.45
C PHE A 19 9.91 12.98 -17.65
N LEU A 20 9.33 12.12 -16.81
CA LEU A 20 7.90 11.80 -16.86
C LEU A 20 7.04 13.03 -16.54
N SER A 21 7.45 13.87 -15.60
CA SER A 21 6.75 15.11 -15.25
C SER A 21 6.74 16.10 -16.41
N MET A 22 7.88 16.26 -17.10
CA MET A 22 7.98 17.10 -18.29
C MET A 22 7.14 16.56 -19.44
N LEU A 23 7.09 15.24 -19.63
CA LEU A 23 6.22 14.61 -20.62
C LEU A 23 4.74 14.89 -20.32
N CYS A 24 4.32 14.72 -19.06
CA CYS A 24 2.96 15.04 -18.62
C CYS A 24 2.61 16.52 -18.84
N LEU A 25 3.52 17.44 -18.51
CA LEU A 25 3.33 18.86 -18.77
C LEU A 25 3.18 19.13 -20.27
N HIS A 26 4.02 18.50 -21.11
CA HIS A 26 3.91 18.62 -22.56
C HIS A 26 2.53 18.16 -23.06
N ILE A 27 2.00 17.03 -22.59
CA ILE A 27 0.65 16.54 -22.95
C ILE A 27 -0.42 17.58 -22.59
N ILE A 28 -0.35 18.15 -21.38
CA ILE A 28 -1.32 19.13 -20.89
C ILE A 28 -1.29 20.41 -21.74
N GLU A 29 -0.09 20.96 -21.98
CA GLU A 29 0.06 22.20 -22.75
C GLU A 29 -0.29 22.01 -24.23
N SER A 30 0.08 20.87 -24.83
CA SER A 30 -0.32 20.52 -26.20
C SER A 30 -1.84 20.42 -26.34
N ASN A 31 -2.54 19.84 -25.36
CA ASN A 31 -4.01 19.80 -25.36
C ASN A 31 -4.65 21.20 -25.26
N LYS A 32 -4.10 22.09 -24.43
CA LYS A 32 -4.56 23.48 -24.34
C LYS A 32 -4.36 24.21 -25.67
N LEU A 33 -3.17 24.10 -26.26
CA LEU A 33 -2.84 24.71 -27.54
C LEU A 33 -3.73 24.17 -28.67
N ARG A 34 -3.89 22.85 -28.77
CA ARG A 34 -4.80 22.21 -29.74
C ARG A 34 -6.22 22.74 -29.59
N GLY A 35 -6.76 22.74 -28.36
CA GLY A 35 -8.12 23.23 -28.10
C GLY A 35 -8.32 24.68 -28.49
N ARG A 36 -7.30 25.53 -28.33
CA ARG A 36 -7.32 26.93 -28.80
C ARG A 36 -7.33 27.02 -30.32
N VAL A 37 -6.39 26.34 -30.97
CA VAL A 37 -6.20 26.42 -32.43
C VAL A 37 -7.37 25.79 -33.20
N GLN A 38 -7.93 24.68 -32.71
CA GLN A 38 -9.15 24.04 -33.25
C GLN A 38 -10.42 24.91 -33.09
N GLY A 39 -10.38 25.95 -32.25
CA GLY A 39 -11.50 26.89 -32.10
C GLY A 39 -11.71 27.80 -33.32
N LEU A 40 -10.78 27.84 -34.28
CA LEU A 40 -10.92 28.62 -35.51
C LEU A 40 -11.76 27.86 -36.56
N VAL A 41 -12.95 28.38 -36.86
CA VAL A 41 -13.95 27.70 -37.70
C VAL A 41 -13.78 27.98 -39.20
N HIS A 42 -13.32 29.17 -39.61
CA HIS A 42 -13.15 29.50 -41.03
C HIS A 42 -12.07 30.59 -41.29
N PRO A 43 -11.06 30.32 -42.14
CA PRO A 43 -10.66 28.98 -42.56
C PRO A 43 -10.23 28.15 -41.34
N PRO A 44 -10.46 26.83 -41.34
CA PRO A 44 -9.91 25.94 -40.31
C PRO A 44 -8.41 26.18 -40.14
N ALA A 45 -7.95 26.23 -38.88
CA ALA A 45 -6.53 26.46 -38.61
C ALA A 45 -5.63 25.38 -39.24
N ILE A 46 -6.15 24.16 -39.43
CA ILE A 46 -5.41 23.09 -40.09
C ILE A 46 -5.11 23.42 -41.55
N ASP A 47 -6.08 23.97 -42.29
CA ASP A 47 -5.90 24.33 -43.70
C ASP A 47 -4.84 25.43 -43.87
N ILE A 48 -4.81 26.40 -42.94
CA ILE A 48 -3.80 27.47 -42.91
C ILE A 48 -2.40 26.90 -42.70
N LEU A 49 -2.27 25.92 -41.80
CA LEU A 49 -0.99 25.28 -41.51
C LEU A 49 -0.54 24.36 -42.64
N ASP A 50 -1.46 23.58 -43.22
CA ASP A 50 -1.20 22.72 -44.39
C ASP A 50 -0.75 23.55 -45.59
N GLU A 51 -1.40 24.69 -45.86
CA GLU A 51 -0.97 25.59 -46.93
C GLU A 51 0.45 26.11 -46.69
N TYR A 52 0.79 26.49 -45.45
CA TYR A 52 2.15 26.91 -45.12
C TYR A 52 3.18 25.79 -45.32
N LEU A 53 2.87 24.56 -44.87
CA LEU A 53 3.76 23.40 -44.95
C LEU A 53 3.99 22.97 -46.39
N ASN A 54 2.92 22.86 -47.19
CA ASN A 54 3.04 22.55 -48.63
C ASN A 54 3.90 23.57 -49.37
N ASN A 55 3.75 24.86 -49.04
CA ASN A 55 4.59 25.91 -49.61
C ASN A 55 6.06 25.78 -49.16
N ARG A 56 6.31 25.38 -47.92
CA ARG A 56 7.67 25.15 -47.39
C ARG A 56 8.32 23.92 -48.06
N GLU A 57 7.59 22.83 -48.22
CA GLU A 57 8.08 21.64 -48.95
C GLU A 57 8.36 21.93 -50.43
N ALA A 58 7.53 22.76 -51.07
CA ALA A 58 7.75 23.21 -52.44
C ALA A 58 9.01 24.09 -52.56
N ASP A 59 9.23 25.01 -51.63
CA ASP A 59 10.46 25.82 -51.55
C ASP A 59 11.70 24.92 -51.38
N GLU A 60 11.63 23.92 -50.49
CA GLU A 60 12.72 22.97 -50.23
C GLU A 60 13.01 22.09 -51.46
N SER A 61 11.97 21.59 -52.13
CA SER A 61 12.07 20.79 -53.36
C SER A 61 12.65 21.59 -54.54
N ALA A 62 12.39 22.90 -54.58
CA ALA A 62 12.95 23.83 -55.55
C ALA A 62 14.36 24.34 -55.17
N GLY A 63 14.92 23.91 -54.03
CA GLY A 63 16.25 24.33 -53.58
C GLY A 63 16.32 25.79 -53.13
N VAL A 64 15.18 26.40 -52.77
CA VAL A 64 15.09 27.80 -52.34
C VAL A 64 15.60 27.92 -50.92
N VAL A 65 16.77 28.54 -50.74
CA VAL A 65 17.31 28.86 -49.40
C VAL A 65 16.84 30.24 -48.98
N ARG A 66 15.96 30.32 -47.96
CA ARG A 66 15.47 31.58 -47.41
C ARG A 66 16.33 32.03 -46.23
N ASP A 67 16.52 33.34 -46.10
CA ASP A 67 17.14 33.92 -44.91
C ASP A 67 16.26 33.73 -43.67
N LYS A 68 16.89 33.49 -42.52
CA LYS A 68 16.20 33.21 -41.25
C LYS A 68 15.27 34.35 -40.82
N ALA A 69 15.67 35.61 -41.04
CA ALA A 69 14.85 36.75 -40.63
C ALA A 69 13.58 36.86 -41.49
N LEU A 70 13.69 36.58 -42.79
CA LEU A 70 12.56 36.57 -43.72
C LEU A 70 11.58 35.42 -43.40
N GLU A 71 12.10 34.26 -43.02
CA GLU A 71 11.25 33.12 -42.65
C GLU A 71 10.51 33.37 -41.32
N LEU A 72 11.16 34.00 -40.34
CA LEU A 72 10.49 34.43 -39.11
C LEU A 72 9.39 35.46 -39.38
N GLU A 73 9.58 36.38 -40.32
CA GLU A 73 8.53 37.34 -40.71
C GLU A 73 7.33 36.65 -41.38
N ARG A 74 7.58 35.66 -42.25
CA ARG A 74 6.54 34.82 -42.87
C ARG A 74 5.76 34.07 -41.80
N ILE A 75 6.44 33.44 -40.84
CA ILE A 75 5.81 32.72 -39.74
C ILE A 75 4.94 33.66 -38.89
N GLN A 76 5.45 34.86 -38.55
CA GLN A 76 4.68 35.86 -37.80
C GLN A 76 3.41 36.30 -38.53
N LYS A 77 3.44 36.39 -39.87
CA LYS A 77 2.23 36.72 -40.66
C LYS A 77 1.18 35.63 -40.55
N VAL A 78 1.57 34.36 -40.59
CA VAL A 78 0.64 33.23 -40.46
C VAL A 78 0.12 33.11 -39.02
N LEU A 79 0.98 33.28 -38.00
CA LEU A 79 0.57 33.23 -36.58
C LEU A 79 -0.50 34.26 -36.22
N LYS A 80 -0.53 35.42 -36.88
CA LYS A 80 -1.56 36.46 -36.67
C LYS A 80 -2.96 36.01 -37.07
N ASN A 81 -3.07 35.01 -37.96
CA ASN A 81 -4.33 34.47 -38.44
C ASN A 81 -4.85 33.32 -37.55
N LEU A 82 -4.05 32.87 -36.58
CA LEU A 82 -4.45 31.84 -35.62
C LEU A 82 -5.13 32.47 -34.38
N PRO A 83 -6.00 31.72 -33.68
CA PRO A 83 -6.73 32.21 -32.50
C PRO A 83 -5.85 32.24 -31.23
N LEU A 84 -4.72 32.94 -31.32
CA LEU A 84 -3.71 33.07 -30.26
C LEU A 84 -3.53 34.53 -29.87
N THR A 85 -3.32 34.81 -28.59
CA THR A 85 -2.98 36.15 -28.09
C THR A 85 -1.58 36.58 -28.54
N LYS A 86 -1.30 37.89 -28.50
CA LYS A 86 0.02 38.42 -28.86
C LYS A 86 1.16 37.87 -27.97
N GLU A 87 0.86 37.63 -26.70
CA GLU A 87 1.82 37.04 -25.76
C GLU A 87 2.12 35.59 -26.10
N GLU A 88 1.09 34.79 -26.41
CA GLU A 88 1.25 33.40 -26.84
C GLU A 88 2.00 33.31 -28.18
N GLN A 89 1.65 34.15 -29.17
CA GLN A 89 2.37 34.20 -30.45
C GLN A 89 3.86 34.48 -30.24
N LYS A 90 4.19 35.46 -29.39
CA LYS A 90 5.58 35.79 -29.06
C LYS A 90 6.26 34.62 -28.36
N GLY A 91 5.64 34.04 -27.33
CA GLY A 91 6.20 32.94 -26.57
C GLY A 91 6.49 31.71 -27.43
N LEU A 92 5.55 31.31 -28.30
CA LEU A 92 5.74 30.17 -29.20
C LEU A 92 6.83 30.44 -30.24
N LEU A 93 6.91 31.65 -30.78
CA LEU A 93 7.95 32.03 -31.73
C LEU A 93 9.34 32.08 -31.08
N ASP A 94 9.44 32.62 -29.86
CA ASP A 94 10.69 32.66 -29.09
C ASP A 94 11.19 31.24 -28.80
N LEU A 95 10.28 30.29 -28.56
CA LEU A 95 10.61 28.92 -28.17
C LEU A 95 10.94 28.01 -29.38
N TRP A 96 10.11 28.05 -30.43
CA TRP A 96 10.22 27.13 -31.59
C TRP A 96 10.81 27.77 -32.85
N GLN A 97 11.01 29.09 -32.87
CA GLN A 97 11.69 29.79 -33.95
C GLN A 97 11.09 29.44 -35.33
N THR A 98 11.92 29.03 -36.29
CA THR A 98 11.51 28.69 -37.67
C THR A 98 10.63 27.45 -37.77
N ASP A 99 10.55 26.64 -36.71
CA ASP A 99 9.72 25.43 -36.69
C ASP A 99 8.39 25.64 -35.95
N CYS A 100 8.07 26.87 -35.57
CA CYS A 100 6.87 27.18 -34.79
C CYS A 100 5.58 26.65 -35.42
N LEU A 101 5.32 26.92 -36.70
CA LEU A 101 4.12 26.43 -37.38
C LEU A 101 4.12 24.91 -37.59
N VAL A 102 5.30 24.32 -37.81
CA VAL A 102 5.46 22.85 -37.90
C VAL A 102 5.09 22.21 -36.57
N LYS A 103 5.57 22.76 -35.44
CA LYS A 103 5.27 22.25 -34.09
C LYS A 103 3.81 22.43 -33.72
N ILE A 104 3.18 23.54 -34.09
CA ILE A 104 1.73 23.72 -33.93
C ILE A 104 0.96 22.69 -34.75
N TYR A 105 1.38 22.43 -35.98
CA TYR A 105 0.78 21.41 -36.84
C TYR A 105 0.94 20.00 -36.27
N GLU A 106 2.14 19.62 -35.80
CA GLU A 106 2.39 18.35 -35.11
C GLU A 106 1.47 18.17 -33.90
N VAL A 107 1.30 19.22 -33.08
CA VAL A 107 0.36 19.23 -31.95
C VAL A 107 -1.09 19.10 -32.42
N MET A 108 -1.46 19.61 -33.60
CA MET A 108 -2.81 19.40 -34.13
C MET A 108 -3.05 17.97 -34.62
N MET A 109 -2.04 17.34 -35.19
CA MET A 109 -2.13 16.00 -35.79
C MET A 109 -1.96 14.87 -34.77
N HIS A 110 -1.10 15.05 -33.78
CA HIS A 110 -0.83 14.04 -32.76
C HIS A 110 -1.83 14.18 -31.59
N ARG A 111 -2.21 13.05 -30.98
CA ARG A 111 -3.11 13.03 -29.78
C ARG A 111 -2.36 12.94 -28.46
N GLU A 112 -1.03 12.97 -28.51
CA GLU A 112 -0.12 12.84 -27.35
C GLU A 112 -0.40 11.60 -26.50
N GLU A 113 -0.84 10.53 -27.17
CA GLU A 113 -0.99 9.21 -26.59
C GLU A 113 0.41 8.57 -26.48
N PHE A 114 1.22 9.05 -25.53
CA PHE A 114 2.54 8.49 -25.28
C PHE A 114 2.45 7.22 -24.45
N ASN A 115 3.10 6.15 -24.92
CA ASN A 115 3.38 4.97 -24.11
C ASN A 115 4.86 4.98 -23.74
N VAL A 116 5.15 5.21 -22.46
CA VAL A 116 6.52 5.13 -21.93
C VAL A 116 6.74 3.75 -21.35
N ARG A 117 7.62 2.99 -22.00
CA ARG A 117 8.11 1.73 -21.47
C ARG A 117 9.52 1.94 -20.95
N VAL A 118 9.69 1.80 -19.64
CA VAL A 118 11.02 1.79 -19.01
C VAL A 118 11.46 0.35 -18.92
N ASP A 119 12.38 -0.05 -19.79
CA ASP A 119 13.08 -1.32 -19.64
C ASP A 119 14.35 -1.04 -18.80
N PRO A 120 14.40 -1.44 -17.52
CA PRO A 120 15.64 -1.38 -16.77
C PRO A 120 16.64 -2.24 -17.54
N GLY A 121 17.76 -1.65 -17.96
CA GLY A 121 18.78 -2.34 -18.72
C GLY A 121 19.08 -3.66 -18.02
N VAL A 122 18.76 -4.78 -18.69
CA VAL A 122 18.95 -6.13 -18.18
C VAL A 122 20.45 -6.44 -18.20
N SER A 123 21.24 -5.68 -17.45
CA SER A 123 22.48 -6.19 -16.93
C SER A 123 22.05 -7.26 -15.94
N ARG A 124 22.07 -8.52 -16.38
CA ARG A 124 22.05 -9.70 -15.51
C ARG A 124 23.31 -9.67 -14.64
N LYS A 125 23.43 -8.67 -13.77
CA LYS A 125 24.22 -8.84 -12.56
C LYS A 125 23.41 -9.83 -11.73
N PHE A 126 24.10 -10.77 -11.08
CA PHE A 126 23.59 -11.47 -9.89
C PHE A 126 23.39 -10.43 -8.77
N GLN A 127 22.62 -9.38 -9.04
CA GLN A 127 22.16 -8.46 -8.04
C GLN A 127 21.06 -9.24 -7.33
N THR A 128 21.29 -9.53 -6.06
CA THR A 128 20.31 -10.15 -5.19
C THR A 128 19.02 -9.35 -5.30
N ASP A 129 17.92 -10.03 -5.63
CA ASP A 129 16.59 -9.43 -5.60
C ASP A 129 16.41 -8.82 -4.19
N PRO A 130 16.21 -7.50 -4.06
CA PRO A 130 16.07 -6.83 -2.77
C PRO A 130 15.01 -7.48 -1.87
N PHE A 131 13.92 -7.98 -2.45
CA PHE A 131 12.88 -8.68 -1.70
C PHE A 131 13.38 -10.01 -1.14
N VAL A 132 14.15 -10.76 -1.93
CA VAL A 132 14.75 -12.03 -1.49
C VAL A 132 15.77 -11.79 -0.39
N GLU A 133 16.65 -10.80 -0.54
CA GLU A 133 17.64 -10.44 0.48
C GLU A 133 16.97 -10.01 1.79
N TRP A 134 15.94 -9.16 1.70
CA TRP A 134 15.10 -8.78 2.83
C TRP A 134 14.47 -10.00 3.53
N ALA A 135 13.88 -10.93 2.78
CA ALA A 135 13.28 -12.13 3.35
C ALA A 135 14.33 -13.07 3.98
N LEU A 136 15.55 -13.13 3.43
CA LEU A 136 16.67 -13.88 4.02
C LEU A 136 17.14 -13.23 5.34
N ASN A 137 17.18 -11.90 5.42
CA ASN A 137 17.48 -11.17 6.66
C ASN A 137 16.43 -11.45 7.74
N LEU A 138 15.14 -11.45 7.38
CA LEU A 138 14.06 -11.84 8.30
C LEU A 138 14.25 -13.26 8.84
N ARG A 139 14.56 -14.23 7.96
CA ARG A 139 14.84 -15.60 8.39
C ARG A 139 16.05 -15.67 9.30
N ALA A 140 17.16 -15.02 8.94
CA ALA A 140 18.38 -15.01 9.73
C ALA A 140 18.09 -14.50 11.15
N CYS A 141 17.32 -13.42 11.27
CA CYS A 141 16.90 -12.85 12.55
C CYS A 141 16.05 -13.82 13.38
N ILE A 142 15.02 -14.44 12.79
CA ILE A 142 14.17 -15.42 13.49
C ILE A 142 15.00 -16.62 13.94
N MET A 143 15.88 -17.13 13.09
CA MET A 143 16.77 -18.25 13.43
C MET A 143 17.70 -17.91 14.60
N GLN A 144 18.30 -16.72 14.60
CA GLN A 144 19.14 -16.23 15.70
C GLN A 144 18.36 -16.11 17.01
N LYS A 145 17.11 -15.62 16.97
CA LYS A 145 16.23 -15.54 18.15
C LYS A 145 15.90 -16.91 18.75
N MET A 146 15.88 -17.95 17.92
CA MET A 146 15.72 -19.33 18.36
C MET A 146 17.04 -19.97 18.80
N GLY A 147 18.16 -19.25 18.78
CA GLY A 147 19.49 -19.78 19.09
C GLY A 147 20.06 -20.71 18.01
N LEU A 148 19.54 -20.63 16.78
CA LEU A 148 19.93 -21.47 15.65
C LEU A 148 20.85 -20.71 14.68
N ASN A 149 21.61 -21.46 13.87
CA ASN A 149 22.41 -20.87 12.82
C ASN A 149 21.53 -20.22 11.73
N SER A 150 21.86 -18.99 11.33
CA SER A 150 21.11 -18.19 10.34
C SER A 150 21.01 -18.81 8.94
N HIS A 151 21.93 -19.72 8.60
CA HIS A 151 21.98 -20.38 7.30
C HIS A 151 21.28 -21.74 7.27
N TRP A 152 20.80 -22.24 8.41
CA TRP A 152 20.06 -23.50 8.44
C TRP A 152 18.65 -23.36 7.86
N VAL A 153 18.12 -24.49 7.41
CA VAL A 153 16.71 -24.59 7.02
C VAL A 153 15.85 -24.35 8.27
N PRO A 154 14.80 -23.50 8.19
CA PRO A 154 13.91 -23.29 9.31
C PRO A 154 13.23 -24.60 9.75
N PRO A 155 13.12 -24.86 11.06
CA PRO A 155 12.44 -26.03 11.61
C PRO A 155 11.01 -26.18 11.08
N ASP A 156 10.55 -27.41 10.85
CA ASP A 156 9.22 -27.67 10.29
C ASP A 156 8.08 -27.26 11.24
N ASP A 157 8.36 -27.19 12.55
CA ASP A 157 7.42 -26.74 13.58
C ASP A 157 7.46 -25.23 13.84
N LEU A 158 8.23 -24.46 13.04
CA LEU A 158 8.18 -23.00 13.04
C LEU A 158 6.80 -22.52 12.57
N CYS A 159 6.20 -21.62 13.33
CA CYS A 159 4.91 -21.02 13.03
C CYS A 159 5.06 -19.51 12.83
N ILE A 160 4.70 -19.02 11.65
CA ILE A 160 4.79 -17.61 11.27
C ILE A 160 3.39 -17.07 10.95
N ASP A 161 3.01 -15.97 11.59
CA ASP A 161 1.88 -15.16 11.13
C ASP A 161 2.38 -13.85 10.55
N ILE A 162 1.94 -13.56 9.33
CA ILE A 162 2.31 -12.33 8.63
C ILE A 162 1.19 -11.33 8.85
N VAL A 163 1.55 -10.11 9.24
CA VAL A 163 0.66 -8.98 9.35
C VAL A 163 1.24 -7.84 8.50
N SER A 164 0.55 -7.49 7.41
CA SER A 164 0.81 -6.22 6.72
C SER A 164 -0.08 -5.16 7.37
N SER A 165 0.53 -4.29 8.16
CA SER A 165 -0.16 -3.21 8.87
C SER A 165 0.73 -1.97 8.95
N ASN A 166 0.36 -0.99 9.78
CA ASN A 166 1.29 0.10 10.06
C ASN A 166 2.35 -0.35 11.08
N THR A 167 3.39 0.47 11.23
CA THR A 167 4.51 0.19 12.12
C THR A 167 4.22 0.36 13.62
N HIS A 168 2.99 0.66 14.04
CA HIS A 168 2.72 1.04 15.44
C HIS A 168 1.57 0.34 16.13
N CYS A 169 0.50 -0.05 15.44
CA CYS A 169 -0.69 -0.63 16.07
C CYS A 169 -0.37 -1.94 16.78
N ILE A 170 0.30 -2.87 16.09
CA ILE A 170 0.60 -4.19 16.65
C ILE A 170 1.52 -4.06 17.87
N LYS A 171 2.59 -3.26 17.77
CA LYS A 171 3.50 -3.05 18.92
C LYS A 171 2.84 -2.32 20.08
N ASN A 172 1.95 -1.36 19.82
CA ASN A 172 1.20 -0.68 20.88
C ASN A 172 0.23 -1.63 21.62
N LEU A 173 -0.39 -2.57 20.89
CA LEU A 173 -1.27 -3.56 21.48
C LEU A 173 -0.52 -4.62 22.30
N LEU A 174 0.71 -4.95 21.91
CA LEU A 174 1.49 -6.04 22.52
C LEU A 174 2.58 -5.58 23.50
N SER A 175 2.93 -4.29 23.52
CA SER A 175 3.93 -3.73 24.43
C SER A 175 3.34 -3.39 25.81
N SER A 176 4.17 -3.53 26.84
CA SER A 176 3.83 -3.14 28.21
C SER A 176 3.81 -1.61 28.44
N PHE A 177 4.31 -0.80 27.50
CA PHE A 177 4.50 0.64 27.66
C PHE A 177 3.22 1.37 28.12
N HIS A 178 2.11 1.19 27.40
CA HIS A 178 0.85 1.87 27.71
C HIS A 178 0.28 1.47 29.06
N ARG A 179 0.57 0.25 29.52
CA ARG A 179 0.15 -0.22 30.84
C ARG A 179 0.97 0.41 31.94
N LYS A 180 2.29 0.52 31.77
CA LYS A 180 3.23 1.12 32.74
C LYS A 180 3.05 2.63 32.87
N HIS A 181 2.89 3.33 31.74
CA HIS A 181 2.80 4.79 31.70
C HIS A 181 1.37 5.31 31.57
N ARG A 182 0.37 4.49 31.96
CA ARG A 182 -1.07 4.81 31.78
C ARG A 182 -1.44 6.19 32.31
N GLN A 183 -0.98 6.54 33.51
CA GLN A 183 -1.30 7.83 34.12
C GLN A 183 -0.77 9.01 33.29
N ALA A 184 0.50 8.96 32.86
CA ALA A 184 1.11 10.02 32.05
C ALA A 184 0.42 10.17 30.69
N ILE A 185 0.08 9.03 30.05
CA ILE A 185 -0.63 9.01 28.77
C ILE A 185 -2.04 9.58 28.92
N GLU A 186 -2.75 9.23 29.99
CA GLU A 186 -4.09 9.71 30.27
C GLU A 186 -4.11 11.22 30.58
N GLU A 187 -3.14 11.72 31.35
CA GLU A 187 -2.96 13.14 31.61
C GLU A 187 -2.70 13.94 30.32
N TYR A 188 -1.86 13.42 29.42
CA TYR A 188 -1.63 14.02 28.11
C TYR A 188 -2.91 13.97 27.25
N ALA A 189 -3.58 12.81 27.19
CA ALA A 189 -4.77 12.62 26.37
C ALA A 189 -5.91 13.56 26.78
N ARG A 190 -6.08 13.86 28.08
CA ARG A 190 -7.05 14.86 28.56
C ARG A 190 -6.75 16.29 28.09
N ARG A 191 -5.47 16.61 27.83
CA ARG A 191 -5.03 17.93 27.36
C ARG A 191 -5.08 18.04 25.84
N ASP A 192 -5.00 16.93 25.12
CA ASP A 192 -5.03 16.90 23.66
C ASP A 192 -6.43 17.17 23.11
N LYS A 193 -6.66 18.42 22.71
CA LYS A 193 -7.94 18.88 22.14
C LYS A 193 -8.37 18.08 20.91
N ARG A 194 -7.44 17.46 20.16
CA ARG A 194 -7.77 16.68 18.95
C ARG A 194 -8.58 15.42 19.26
N LEU A 195 -8.45 14.89 20.49
CA LEU A 195 -9.15 13.68 20.92
C LEU A 195 -10.57 13.97 21.41
N GLY A 196 -10.87 15.21 21.82
CA GLY A 196 -12.10 15.54 22.55
C GLY A 196 -12.23 14.76 23.88
N PRO A 197 -13.43 14.70 24.49
CA PRO A 197 -13.63 14.05 25.80
C PRO A 197 -13.30 12.55 25.77
N LEU A 198 -12.57 12.05 26.75
CA LEU A 198 -12.20 10.62 26.82
C LEU A 198 -13.42 9.71 26.98
N GLU A 199 -14.49 10.21 27.58
CA GLU A 199 -15.77 9.52 27.79
C GLU A 199 -16.52 9.28 26.48
N SER A 200 -16.18 10.00 25.42
CA SER A 200 -16.78 9.81 24.10
C SER A 200 -16.15 8.69 23.27
N TRP A 201 -15.05 8.10 23.75
CA TRP A 201 -14.40 6.97 23.11
C TRP A 201 -15.04 5.66 23.57
N HIS A 202 -15.39 4.79 22.61
CA HIS A 202 -15.93 3.45 22.91
C HIS A 202 -14.91 2.60 23.68
N VAL A 203 -13.66 2.60 23.21
CA VAL A 203 -12.52 2.00 23.90
C VAL A 203 -11.57 3.11 24.32
N LYS A 204 -11.33 3.26 25.62
CA LYS A 204 -10.47 4.34 26.16
C LYS A 204 -9.02 4.19 25.72
N GLU A 205 -8.56 2.94 25.60
CA GLU A 205 -7.22 2.59 25.14
C GLU A 205 -6.93 3.15 23.74
N ASP A 206 -7.93 3.25 22.86
CA ASP A 206 -7.77 3.85 21.53
C ASP A 206 -7.34 5.32 21.61
N ALA A 207 -7.92 6.08 22.55
CA ALA A 207 -7.51 7.46 22.80
C ALA A 207 -6.06 7.56 23.31
N PHE A 208 -5.62 6.58 24.12
CA PHE A 208 -4.26 6.51 24.65
C PHE A 208 -3.24 6.13 23.56
N TYR A 209 -3.61 5.22 22.68
CA TYR A 209 -2.79 4.88 21.53
C TYR A 209 -2.65 6.04 20.56
N ALA A 210 -3.73 6.77 20.32
CA ALA A 210 -3.72 7.96 19.49
C ALA A 210 -2.83 9.09 20.05
N SER A 211 -2.73 9.21 21.37
CA SER A 211 -1.90 10.22 22.01
C SER A 211 -0.42 9.86 22.09
N THR A 212 -0.05 8.61 21.80
CA THR A 212 1.31 8.09 22.02
C THR A 212 2.36 8.87 21.24
N THR A 213 2.16 9.07 19.93
CA THR A 213 3.10 9.84 19.10
C THR A 213 3.26 11.27 19.61
N GLY A 214 2.14 11.91 20.00
CA GLY A 214 2.16 13.27 20.56
C GLY A 214 2.91 13.35 21.89
N LEU A 215 2.68 12.40 22.80
CA LEU A 215 3.35 12.32 24.09
C LEU A 215 4.86 12.11 23.92
N LEU A 216 5.23 11.14 23.07
CA LEU A 216 6.61 10.80 22.81
C LEU A 216 7.37 11.97 22.15
N SER A 217 6.70 12.76 21.30
CA SER A 217 7.29 13.95 20.68
C SER A 217 7.53 15.14 21.62
N THR A 218 7.12 15.07 22.89
CA THR A 218 7.42 16.11 23.88
C THR A 218 8.89 16.06 24.32
N GLU A 219 9.37 17.07 25.06
CA GLU A 219 10.74 17.13 25.61
C GLU A 219 11.04 16.05 26.67
N ARG A 220 10.18 15.04 26.83
CA ARG A 220 10.32 13.91 27.75
C ARG A 220 11.11 12.78 27.09
N THR A 221 12.44 12.96 27.01
CA THR A 221 13.34 11.94 26.45
C THR A 221 13.30 10.62 27.24
N ASP A 222 12.99 10.69 28.54
CA ASP A 222 12.79 9.51 29.41
C ASP A 222 11.71 8.57 28.89
N LEU A 223 10.59 9.10 28.37
CA LEU A 223 9.50 8.28 27.86
C LEU A 223 9.82 7.62 26.52
N MET A 224 10.69 8.22 25.71
CA MET A 224 11.19 7.61 24.47
C MET A 224 12.09 6.41 24.77
N ASP A 225 13.02 6.58 25.72
CA ASP A 225 13.89 5.50 26.16
C ASP A 225 13.09 4.37 26.82
N ASP A 226 12.11 4.72 27.67
CA ASP A 226 11.20 3.74 28.27
C ASP A 226 10.32 3.02 27.24
N TYR A 227 9.94 3.69 26.14
CA TYR A 227 9.21 3.05 25.04
C TYR A 227 10.07 2.00 24.35
N ALA A 228 11.31 2.36 23.98
CA ALA A 228 12.26 1.44 23.37
C ALA A 228 12.53 0.24 24.29
N LYS A 229 12.76 0.49 25.58
CA LYS A 229 12.95 -0.54 26.60
C LYS A 229 11.74 -1.45 26.76
N ALA A 230 10.52 -0.90 26.74
CA ALA A 230 9.30 -1.70 26.84
C ALA A 230 9.10 -2.63 25.63
N LEU A 231 9.51 -2.21 24.43
CA LEU A 231 9.54 -3.08 23.25
C LEU A 231 10.55 -4.22 23.41
N GLU A 232 11.76 -3.91 23.87
CA GLU A 232 12.82 -4.89 24.13
C GLU A 232 12.40 -5.92 25.18
N GLU A 233 11.82 -5.47 26.30
CA GLU A 233 11.27 -6.35 27.36
C GLU A 233 10.13 -7.25 26.86
N SER A 234 9.38 -6.80 25.85
CA SER A 234 8.32 -7.59 25.20
C SER A 234 8.87 -8.51 24.09
N GLY A 235 10.20 -8.50 23.86
CA GLY A 235 10.87 -9.26 22.82
C GLY A 235 10.66 -8.73 21.39
N ILE A 236 9.99 -7.58 21.22
CA ILE A 236 9.66 -6.98 19.92
C ILE A 236 10.93 -6.37 19.34
N MET A 237 11.36 -6.88 18.18
CA MET A 237 12.52 -6.35 17.46
C MET A 237 12.07 -5.61 16.21
N VAL A 238 12.59 -4.39 16.02
CA VAL A 238 12.45 -3.66 14.75
C VAL A 238 13.64 -3.98 13.86
N LEU A 239 13.40 -4.51 12.67
CA LEU A 239 14.44 -4.75 11.69
C LEU A 239 14.87 -3.41 11.07
N VAL A 240 16.14 -3.05 11.27
CA VAL A 240 16.73 -1.79 10.78
C VAL A 240 17.14 -1.89 9.31
N ASP A 241 17.67 -3.05 8.91
CA ASP A 241 18.09 -3.30 7.53
C ASP A 241 16.91 -3.83 6.70
N THR A 242 16.38 -2.95 5.85
CA THR A 242 15.24 -3.26 4.99
C THR A 242 15.67 -3.71 3.59
N ALA A 243 16.98 -3.89 3.33
CA ALA A 243 17.53 -4.22 2.03
C ALA A 243 16.95 -3.36 0.88
N MET A 244 16.81 -2.05 1.11
CA MET A 244 16.24 -1.08 0.16
C MET A 244 14.76 -1.31 -0.23
N THR A 245 14.05 -2.21 0.45
CA THR A 245 12.59 -2.37 0.26
C THR A 245 11.80 -1.19 0.81
N GLY A 246 12.38 -0.40 1.71
CA GLY A 246 11.72 0.72 2.38
C GLY A 246 10.68 0.28 3.43
N LEU A 247 10.55 -1.03 3.69
CA LEU A 247 9.59 -1.56 4.64
C LEU A 247 10.21 -1.83 6.00
N GLN A 248 9.75 -1.09 7.00
CA GLN A 248 10.01 -1.42 8.39
C GLN A 248 9.27 -2.71 8.75
N VAL A 249 9.92 -3.57 9.53
CA VAL A 249 9.35 -4.84 9.99
C VAL A 249 9.59 -5.02 11.47
N ASP A 250 8.56 -5.39 12.21
CA ASP A 250 8.66 -5.86 13.58
C ASP A 250 8.60 -7.40 13.60
N ILE A 251 9.56 -8.03 14.27
CA ILE A 251 9.59 -9.47 14.54
C ILE A 251 9.21 -9.67 16.00
N ILE A 252 8.11 -10.39 16.23
CA ILE A 252 7.47 -10.52 17.54
C ILE A 252 7.40 -12.00 17.94
N PRO A 253 8.27 -12.46 18.86
CA PRO A 253 8.18 -13.80 19.43
C PRO A 253 6.97 -13.90 20.36
N VAL A 254 5.99 -14.73 20.01
CA VAL A 254 4.73 -14.84 20.76
C VAL A 254 4.97 -15.36 22.19
N HIS A 255 5.94 -16.25 22.37
CA HIS A 255 6.32 -16.78 23.69
C HIS A 255 6.95 -15.75 24.64
N ALA A 256 7.51 -14.65 24.13
CA ALA A 256 8.12 -13.62 24.96
C ALA A 256 7.11 -12.58 25.44
N LEU A 257 5.88 -12.60 24.92
CA LEU A 257 4.85 -11.62 25.26
C LEU A 257 4.37 -11.79 26.71
N ASN A 258 4.31 -10.68 27.43
CA ASN A 258 3.68 -10.64 28.74
C ASN A 258 2.19 -10.27 28.62
N PHE A 259 1.36 -11.31 28.54
CA PHE A 259 -0.10 -11.21 28.40
C PHE A 259 -0.82 -10.47 29.54
N GLU A 260 -0.19 -10.27 30.71
CA GLU A 260 -0.80 -9.43 31.76
C GLU A 260 -0.70 -7.92 31.45
N THR A 261 0.18 -7.56 30.52
CA THR A 261 0.54 -6.16 30.24
C THR A 261 0.14 -5.66 28.85
N ILE A 262 -0.37 -6.56 27.98
CA ILE A 262 -0.90 -6.20 26.66
C ILE A 262 -2.22 -5.42 26.75
N ASP A 263 -2.76 -4.99 25.61
CA ASP A 263 -4.07 -4.33 25.48
C ASP A 263 -5.18 -5.02 26.31
N THR A 264 -5.93 -4.23 27.06
CA THR A 264 -6.94 -4.72 28.00
C THR A 264 -8.11 -5.41 27.29
N VAL A 265 -8.53 -4.90 26.13
CA VAL A 265 -9.59 -5.51 25.32
C VAL A 265 -9.13 -6.87 24.80
N LEU A 266 -7.88 -7.00 24.34
CA LEU A 266 -7.30 -8.30 24.02
C LEU A 266 -7.31 -9.22 25.24
N GLN A 267 -6.83 -8.80 26.40
CA GLN A 267 -6.86 -9.63 27.61
C GLN A 267 -8.26 -10.15 27.96
N GLU A 268 -9.28 -9.29 27.90
CA GLU A 268 -10.67 -9.68 28.18
C GLU A 268 -11.21 -10.67 27.15
N SER A 269 -10.88 -10.46 25.88
CA SER A 269 -11.30 -11.31 24.77
C SER A 269 -10.66 -12.70 24.88
N LEU A 270 -9.38 -12.73 25.22
CA LEU A 270 -8.64 -13.95 25.49
C LEU A 270 -9.20 -14.71 26.72
N LYS A 271 -9.62 -14.01 27.78
CA LYS A 271 -10.28 -14.61 28.97
C LYS A 271 -11.67 -15.16 28.65
N ARG A 272 -12.46 -14.44 27.86
CA ARG A 272 -13.81 -14.85 27.46
C ARG A 272 -13.79 -16.20 26.72
N ILE A 273 -12.79 -16.39 25.87
CA ILE A 273 -12.69 -17.57 25.00
C ILE A 273 -12.08 -18.78 25.74
N SER A 274 -11.25 -18.58 26.76
CA SER A 274 -10.74 -19.68 27.62
C SER A 274 -11.75 -20.23 28.62
N GLY A 275 -12.87 -19.54 28.87
CA GLY A 275 -13.83 -19.93 29.91
C GLY A 275 -13.30 -19.79 31.35
N CYS A 276 -12.11 -19.22 31.55
CA CYS A 276 -11.53 -18.99 32.87
C CYS A 276 -12.08 -17.69 33.49
N GLN A 277 -12.85 -17.81 34.58
CA GLN A 277 -13.33 -16.68 35.38
C GLN A 277 -12.26 -16.11 36.36
N GLY A 278 -11.06 -16.72 36.40
CA GLY A 278 -9.95 -16.33 37.28
C GLY A 278 -8.81 -15.57 36.58
N ARG A 279 -7.84 -15.06 37.35
CA ARG A 279 -6.62 -14.43 36.84
C ARG A 279 -5.71 -15.53 36.24
N LEU A 280 -5.71 -15.66 34.91
CA LEU A 280 -4.78 -16.53 34.19
C LEU A 280 -3.36 -15.98 34.34
N ASP A 281 -2.44 -16.81 34.85
CA ASP A 281 -1.02 -16.48 34.95
C ASP A 281 -0.32 -16.62 33.59
N SER A 282 0.86 -16.04 33.44
CA SER A 282 1.64 -16.08 32.18
C SER A 282 1.88 -17.51 31.66
N LYS A 283 1.94 -18.52 32.54
CA LYS A 283 2.10 -19.93 32.15
C LYS A 283 0.86 -20.50 31.49
N SER A 284 -0.33 -20.16 31.99
CA SER A 284 -1.60 -20.55 31.38
C SER A 284 -1.78 -19.90 30.00
N TRP A 285 -1.35 -18.64 29.85
CA TRP A 285 -1.38 -17.93 28.55
C TRP A 285 -0.46 -18.55 27.50
N LEU A 286 0.74 -18.95 27.92
CA LEU A 286 1.68 -19.69 27.08
C LEU A 286 1.08 -21.01 26.58
N GLN A 287 0.36 -21.74 27.42
CA GLN A 287 -0.32 -22.97 26.99
C GLN A 287 -1.46 -22.73 25.99
N MET A 288 -2.13 -21.59 26.08
CA MET A 288 -3.19 -21.21 25.14
C MET A 288 -2.63 -20.80 23.79
N CYS A 289 -1.54 -20.03 23.73
CA CYS A 289 -0.99 -19.53 22.46
C CYS A 289 -0.15 -20.58 21.71
N GLN A 290 -0.45 -21.88 21.87
CA GLN A 290 0.29 -22.92 21.17
C GLN A 290 0.10 -22.82 19.64
N PRO A 291 1.17 -23.05 18.86
CA PRO A 291 1.04 -23.24 17.43
C PRO A 291 -0.01 -24.33 17.15
N ARG A 292 -0.89 -24.11 16.18
CA ARG A 292 -1.84 -25.15 15.77
C ARG A 292 -1.04 -26.37 15.29
N PRO A 293 -1.38 -27.59 15.72
CA PRO A 293 -0.67 -28.77 15.27
C PRO A 293 -0.84 -28.94 13.76
N LEU A 294 0.26 -28.87 13.01
CA LEU A 294 0.31 -29.41 11.65
C LEU A 294 -0.15 -30.87 11.74
N THR A 295 -1.27 -31.20 11.11
CA THR A 295 -1.89 -32.53 11.21
C THR A 295 -0.91 -33.65 10.80
N LYS A 296 -1.09 -34.82 11.42
CA LYS A 296 -0.22 -36.02 11.42
C LYS A 296 0.55 -36.30 10.13
N LYS A 297 1.84 -36.61 10.31
CA LYS A 297 2.79 -37.37 9.47
C LYS A 297 2.28 -37.73 8.06
N SER A 298 2.76 -37.02 7.05
CA SER A 298 3.14 -37.71 5.81
C SER A 298 4.23 -38.71 6.20
N THR A 299 3.90 -39.99 6.12
CA THR A 299 4.88 -41.08 6.12
C THR A 299 5.74 -40.93 4.88
N ASP A 300 6.82 -40.15 5.00
CA ASP A 300 7.99 -40.24 4.14
C ASP A 300 9.18 -39.82 5.01
N GLU A 301 9.74 -40.80 5.70
CA GLU A 301 11.02 -40.66 6.38
C GLU A 301 12.11 -40.53 5.31
N MET A 302 12.53 -39.29 5.03
CA MET A 302 13.88 -39.03 4.53
C MET A 302 14.62 -38.31 5.65
N SER A 303 15.23 -39.13 6.52
CA SER A 303 16.09 -38.70 7.61
C SER A 303 17.25 -37.84 7.06
N SER A 304 17.28 -36.55 7.40
CA SER A 304 18.50 -35.77 7.29
C SER A 304 19.40 -36.12 8.50
N PRO A 305 20.69 -36.44 8.31
CA PRO A 305 21.54 -36.95 9.38
C PRO A 305 22.25 -35.84 10.17
N PHE A 306 21.59 -34.72 10.45
CA PHE A 306 22.19 -33.64 11.22
C PHE A 306 21.16 -32.94 12.11
N LEU A 307 21.01 -33.41 13.36
CA LEU A 307 20.85 -32.60 14.58
C LEU A 307 20.42 -33.48 15.76
N SER A 308 21.39 -34.10 16.41
CA SER A 308 21.29 -34.42 17.83
C SER A 308 21.96 -33.29 18.61
N SER A 309 21.18 -32.40 19.23
CA SER A 309 21.69 -31.50 20.27
C SER A 309 20.62 -31.26 21.36
N PRO A 310 21.02 -31.10 22.64
CA PRO A 310 20.21 -31.45 23.81
C PRO A 310 19.64 -30.19 24.49
N ASN A 311 18.62 -29.58 23.90
CA ASN A 311 17.74 -28.65 24.62
C ASN A 311 16.33 -28.79 24.03
N HIS A 312 15.40 -29.30 24.83
CA HIS A 312 13.98 -29.40 24.47
C HIS A 312 13.37 -27.99 24.43
N HIS A 313 13.59 -27.25 23.34
CA HIS A 313 12.87 -26.01 23.08
C HIS A 313 11.38 -26.32 22.96
N SER A 314 10.55 -25.59 23.69
CA SER A 314 9.11 -25.78 23.65
C SER A 314 8.59 -25.36 22.27
N ARG A 315 7.50 -25.96 21.77
CA ARG A 315 6.89 -25.54 20.50
C ARG A 315 6.48 -24.06 20.48
N LEU A 316 6.25 -23.45 21.64
CA LEU A 316 5.92 -22.04 21.79
C LEU A 316 7.08 -21.12 21.42
N ASP A 317 8.32 -21.57 21.66
CA ASP A 317 9.55 -20.81 21.37
C ASP A 317 9.74 -20.58 19.86
N ARG A 318 8.92 -21.24 19.03
CA ARG A 318 8.97 -21.24 17.56
C ARG A 318 7.74 -20.58 16.92
N HIS A 319 7.03 -19.72 17.64
CA HIS A 319 5.90 -18.94 17.11
C HIS A 319 6.25 -17.45 17.03
N PHE A 320 6.22 -16.90 15.82
CA PHE A 320 6.53 -15.50 15.55
C PHE A 320 5.43 -14.81 14.73
N ILE A 321 5.20 -13.54 15.03
CA ILE A 321 4.45 -12.61 14.19
C ILE A 321 5.47 -11.72 13.46
N ILE A 322 5.33 -11.63 12.15
CA ILE A 322 6.06 -10.68 11.30
C ILE A 322 5.08 -9.55 10.97
N ASN A 323 5.22 -8.40 11.62
CA ASN A 323 4.45 -7.21 11.30
C ASN A 323 5.26 -6.31 10.36
N MET A 324 4.89 -6.24 9.09
CA MET A 324 5.54 -5.37 8.11
C MET A 324 4.68 -4.16 7.79
N ASP A 325 5.32 -3.02 7.51
CA ASP A 325 4.64 -1.81 7.06
C ASP A 325 3.86 -2.06 5.76
N PHE A 326 2.98 -1.11 5.40
CA PHE A 326 2.19 -1.23 4.17
C PHE A 326 3.11 -1.29 2.94
N ALA A 327 3.04 -2.41 2.22
CA ALA A 327 3.57 -2.51 0.87
C ALA A 327 2.74 -1.61 -0.05
N PHE A 328 3.36 -0.91 -0.99
CA PHE A 328 2.61 -0.05 -1.93
C PHE A 328 2.33 -0.78 -3.24
N GLY A 329 1.05 -0.93 -3.59
CA GLY A 329 0.68 -1.40 -4.92
C GLY A 329 1.28 -2.77 -5.29
N ALA A 330 1.86 -2.84 -6.49
CA ALA A 330 2.50 -4.04 -7.02
C ALA A 330 3.70 -4.54 -6.20
N GLN A 331 4.30 -3.69 -5.34
CA GLN A 331 5.38 -4.11 -4.44
C GLN A 331 4.94 -5.27 -3.54
N ALA A 332 3.65 -5.28 -3.14
CA ALA A 332 3.05 -6.32 -2.32
C ALA A 332 3.23 -7.74 -2.90
N GLU A 333 3.23 -7.87 -4.23
CA GLU A 333 3.46 -9.14 -4.90
C GLU A 333 4.89 -9.66 -4.64
N GLY A 334 5.91 -8.83 -4.86
CA GLY A 334 7.32 -9.20 -4.67
C GLY A 334 7.63 -9.58 -3.22
N ILE A 335 7.14 -8.79 -2.28
CA ILE A 335 7.28 -9.02 -0.83
C ILE A 335 6.63 -10.33 -0.44
N CYS A 336 5.36 -10.55 -0.82
CA CYS A 336 4.64 -11.76 -0.46
C CYS A 336 5.35 -13.00 -1.04
N ARG A 337 5.79 -12.97 -2.31
CA ARG A 337 6.54 -14.07 -2.94
C ARG A 337 7.84 -14.35 -2.21
N ALA A 338 8.58 -13.32 -1.80
CA ALA A 338 9.85 -13.49 -1.09
C ALA A 338 9.66 -14.15 0.29
N ILE A 339 8.68 -13.70 1.09
CA ILE A 339 8.40 -14.32 2.40
C ILE A 339 7.97 -15.79 2.23
N PHE A 340 7.07 -16.08 1.29
CA PHE A 340 6.67 -17.47 1.02
C PHE A 340 7.82 -18.34 0.53
N SER A 341 8.77 -17.79 -0.24
CA SER A 341 9.94 -18.52 -0.70
C SER A 341 10.86 -18.94 0.44
N VAL A 342 10.90 -18.16 1.52
CA VAL A 342 11.79 -18.39 2.66
C VAL A 342 11.12 -19.23 3.76
N PHE A 343 9.82 -19.02 4.01
CA PHE A 343 9.09 -19.71 5.09
C PHE A 343 8.14 -20.80 4.60
N GLY A 344 7.57 -20.72 3.40
CA GLY A 344 6.71 -21.75 2.81
C GLY A 344 5.55 -22.16 3.73
N ARG A 345 5.43 -23.48 4.01
CA ARG A 345 4.36 -24.07 4.84
C ARG A 345 4.37 -23.63 6.30
N ARG A 346 5.46 -23.02 6.78
CA ARG A 346 5.57 -22.47 8.14
C ARG A 346 4.73 -21.21 8.33
N ILE A 347 4.27 -20.58 7.24
CA ILE A 347 3.32 -19.47 7.28
C ILE A 347 1.93 -20.05 7.61
N ARG A 348 1.46 -19.73 8.81
CA ARG A 348 0.14 -20.12 9.33
C ARG A 348 -0.96 -19.16 8.86
N SER A 349 -0.69 -17.86 8.86
CA SER A 349 -1.67 -16.88 8.38
C SER A 349 -1.03 -15.68 7.67
N VAL A 350 -1.78 -15.10 6.73
CA VAL A 350 -1.48 -13.80 6.10
C VAL A 350 -2.62 -12.85 6.39
N ASN A 351 -2.32 -11.74 7.05
CA ASN A 351 -3.29 -10.76 7.51
C ASN A 351 -2.92 -9.41 6.91
N VAL A 352 -3.78 -8.88 6.06
CA VAL A 352 -3.61 -7.60 5.38
C VAL A 352 -4.63 -6.64 5.97
N MET A 353 -4.14 -5.55 6.53
CA MET A 353 -4.98 -4.43 6.88
C MET A 353 -4.48 -3.16 6.21
N GLY A 354 -5.32 -2.14 6.11
CA GLY A 354 -4.91 -0.91 5.44
C GLY A 354 -6.00 0.14 5.38
N LYS A 355 -5.70 1.18 4.61
CA LYS A 355 -6.65 2.22 4.22
C LYS A 355 -7.32 1.83 2.92
N ALA A 356 -8.57 2.22 2.76
CA ALA A 356 -9.28 2.11 1.50
C ALA A 356 -10.18 3.33 1.27
N GLY A 357 -10.39 3.69 0.01
CA GLY A 357 -11.44 4.62 -0.39
C GLY A 357 -12.81 3.93 -0.29
N GLY A 358 -13.78 4.57 0.36
CA GLY A 358 -15.13 4.02 0.53
C GLY A 358 -16.02 4.34 -0.67
N LEU A 359 -16.57 3.30 -1.30
CA LEU A 359 -17.63 3.44 -2.30
C LEU A 359 -19.02 3.41 -1.66
N VAL A 360 -19.11 2.84 -0.46
CA VAL A 360 -20.27 2.77 0.42
C VAL A 360 -19.86 3.16 1.84
N GLY A 361 -20.81 3.66 2.64
CA GLY A 361 -20.57 4.05 4.02
C GLY A 361 -19.95 5.43 4.16
N LYS A 362 -19.27 5.66 5.28
CA LYS A 362 -18.61 6.94 5.61
C LYS A 362 -17.14 6.73 6.01
N ARG A 363 -16.41 7.84 6.12
CA ARG A 363 -15.04 7.85 6.69
C ARG A 363 -15.05 7.25 8.09
N GLY A 364 -14.06 6.42 8.37
CA GLY A 364 -13.94 5.70 9.63
C GLY A 364 -14.75 4.41 9.69
N ASP A 365 -15.58 4.05 8.72
CA ASP A 365 -16.16 2.70 8.67
C ASP A 365 -15.10 1.65 8.33
N ILE A 366 -15.41 0.37 8.57
CA ILE A 366 -14.58 -0.78 8.21
C ILE A 366 -15.12 -1.44 6.95
N GLN A 367 -14.24 -1.86 6.07
CA GLN A 367 -14.52 -2.66 4.88
C GLN A 367 -13.93 -4.06 5.07
N LEU A 368 -14.78 -5.08 4.99
CA LEU A 368 -14.40 -6.47 5.15
C LEU A 368 -14.62 -7.20 3.80
N PRO A 369 -13.60 -7.26 2.93
CA PRO A 369 -13.73 -7.84 1.60
C PRO A 369 -14.02 -9.33 1.65
N LYS A 370 -15.08 -9.78 0.97
CA LYS A 370 -15.31 -11.21 0.67
C LYS A 370 -14.57 -11.63 -0.59
N GLU A 371 -14.33 -10.69 -1.50
CA GLU A 371 -13.60 -10.87 -2.73
C GLU A 371 -12.80 -9.59 -3.04
N VAL A 372 -11.65 -9.74 -3.68
CA VAL A 372 -10.83 -8.65 -4.20
C VAL A 372 -10.78 -8.74 -5.72
N LEU A 373 -10.92 -7.59 -6.38
CA LEU A 373 -11.04 -7.48 -7.82
C LEU A 373 -9.89 -6.63 -8.35
N MET A 374 -9.00 -7.20 -9.16
CA MET A 374 -7.95 -6.44 -9.82
C MET A 374 -8.51 -5.78 -11.09
N SER A 375 -8.49 -4.45 -11.13
CA SER A 375 -8.86 -3.67 -12.31
C SER A 375 -7.75 -3.73 -13.37
N LYS A 376 -7.72 -4.77 -14.20
CA LYS A 376 -6.70 -4.95 -15.25
C LYS A 376 -6.89 -4.05 -16.45
N SER A 377 -8.10 -3.59 -16.68
CA SER A 377 -8.39 -2.56 -17.68
C SER A 377 -7.58 -1.27 -17.48
N SER A 378 -7.04 -1.04 -16.27
CA SER A 378 -6.13 0.07 -15.95
C SER A 378 -4.63 -0.26 -16.10
N LEU A 379 -4.29 -1.54 -16.32
CA LEU A 379 -2.93 -2.06 -16.47
C LEU A 379 -2.68 -2.42 -17.94
N ILE A 380 -1.99 -1.55 -18.68
CA ILE A 380 -1.77 -1.64 -20.14
C ILE A 380 -1.04 -2.95 -20.58
N VAL A 381 -0.45 -3.69 -19.64
CA VAL A 381 0.47 -4.81 -19.90
C VAL A 381 -0.16 -6.20 -19.67
N GLU A 382 -1.32 -6.29 -19.01
CA GLU A 382 -2.02 -7.57 -18.77
C GLU A 382 -3.25 -7.71 -19.69
N ASP A 383 -3.91 -8.87 -19.66
CA ASP A 383 -5.19 -9.08 -20.33
C ASP A 383 -6.26 -8.12 -19.80
N SER A 384 -7.18 -7.66 -20.66
CA SER A 384 -8.18 -6.65 -20.30
C SER A 384 -9.30 -7.16 -19.38
N GLN A 385 -9.22 -8.42 -18.94
CA GLN A 385 -10.22 -9.03 -18.07
C GLN A 385 -9.85 -8.83 -16.60
N ASP A 386 -10.74 -8.21 -15.85
CA ASP A 386 -10.55 -8.04 -14.41
C ASP A 386 -10.49 -9.40 -13.70
N GLU A 387 -9.60 -9.50 -12.71
CA GLU A 387 -9.37 -10.74 -11.97
C GLU A 387 -10.03 -10.70 -10.60
N LEU A 388 -10.93 -11.62 -10.34
CA LEU A 388 -11.61 -11.75 -9.05
C LEU A 388 -10.99 -12.89 -8.21
N ARG A 389 -10.64 -12.60 -6.95
CA ARG A 389 -10.13 -13.60 -5.99
C ARG A 389 -10.89 -13.54 -4.68
N ARG A 390 -11.08 -14.71 -4.04
CA ARG A 390 -11.81 -14.80 -2.77
C ARG A 390 -10.92 -14.48 -1.58
N CYS A 391 -11.45 -13.71 -0.64
CA CYS A 391 -10.87 -13.48 0.68
C CYS A 391 -11.62 -14.34 1.69
N ARG A 392 -10.91 -15.26 2.36
CA ARG A 392 -11.56 -16.23 3.26
C ARG A 392 -11.92 -15.62 4.62
N ASN A 393 -11.17 -14.62 5.08
CA ASN A 393 -11.33 -13.90 6.36
C ASN A 393 -11.64 -14.81 7.56
N GLN A 394 -10.93 -15.94 7.68
CA GLN A 394 -11.28 -16.94 8.67
C GLN A 394 -11.24 -16.36 10.08
N GLY A 395 -12.40 -16.37 10.73
CA GLY A 395 -12.55 -15.91 12.09
C GLY A 395 -12.57 -14.40 12.31
N LEU A 396 -12.40 -13.60 11.27
CA LEU A 396 -12.57 -12.15 11.31
C LEU A 396 -13.98 -11.82 10.81
N THR A 397 -14.92 -11.60 11.73
CA THR A 397 -16.34 -11.37 11.36
C THR A 397 -16.74 -9.92 11.52
N ALA A 398 -17.74 -9.49 10.74
CA ALA A 398 -18.26 -8.14 10.79
C ALA A 398 -18.87 -7.79 12.17
N GLU A 399 -19.50 -8.75 12.83
CA GLU A 399 -20.07 -8.58 14.17
C GLU A 399 -18.97 -8.29 15.20
N ARG A 400 -17.89 -9.07 15.16
CA ARG A 400 -16.79 -8.91 16.11
C ARG A 400 -16.05 -7.59 15.89
N LEU A 401 -15.81 -7.22 14.64
CA LEU A 401 -15.21 -5.93 14.30
C LEU A 401 -16.08 -4.75 14.76
N ARG A 402 -17.41 -4.85 14.64
CA ARG A 402 -18.35 -3.83 15.13
C ARG A 402 -18.34 -3.72 16.65
N GLU A 403 -18.26 -4.85 17.36
CA GLU A 403 -18.13 -4.86 18.83
C GLU A 403 -16.85 -4.15 19.29
N LEU A 404 -15.73 -4.42 18.62
CA LEU A 404 -14.42 -3.84 18.92
C LEU A 404 -14.34 -2.35 18.57
N ALA A 405 -14.93 -1.92 17.45
CA ALA A 405 -14.86 -0.54 16.97
C ALA A 405 -15.89 0.39 17.65
N GLY A 406 -17.01 -0.17 18.11
CA GLY A 406 -18.07 0.55 18.79
C GLY A 406 -19.24 0.97 17.88
N PRO A 407 -20.30 1.53 18.48
CA PRO A 407 -21.60 1.72 17.82
C PRO A 407 -21.59 2.74 16.66
N ASN A 408 -20.56 3.59 16.60
CA ASN A 408 -20.46 4.66 15.59
C ASN A 408 -19.78 4.21 14.29
N VAL A 409 -19.20 3.00 14.27
CA VAL A 409 -18.48 2.41 13.15
C VAL A 409 -19.33 1.32 12.52
N SER A 410 -19.61 1.46 11.22
CA SER A 410 -20.26 0.41 10.44
C SER A 410 -19.21 -0.50 9.79
N VAL A 411 -19.60 -1.75 9.54
CA VAL A 411 -18.76 -2.73 8.81
C VAL A 411 -19.48 -3.11 7.53
N HIS A 412 -18.84 -2.85 6.39
CA HIS A 412 -19.36 -3.12 5.05
C HIS A 412 -18.67 -4.33 4.45
N GLU A 413 -19.42 -5.40 4.24
CA GLU A 413 -18.92 -6.61 3.58
C GLU A 413 -19.23 -6.57 2.09
N GLY A 414 -18.26 -6.89 1.24
CA GLY A 414 -18.49 -6.94 -0.20
C GLY A 414 -17.23 -7.15 -1.02
N ARG A 415 -17.27 -6.77 -2.29
CA ARG A 415 -16.08 -6.76 -3.14
C ARG A 415 -15.27 -5.50 -2.89
N ILE A 416 -13.96 -5.58 -2.95
CA ILE A 416 -13.08 -4.41 -2.96
C ILE A 416 -12.28 -4.44 -4.25
N VAL A 417 -12.18 -3.30 -4.94
CA VAL A 417 -11.37 -3.18 -6.16
C VAL A 417 -9.95 -2.75 -5.80
N THR A 418 -8.96 -3.48 -6.32
CA THR A 418 -7.55 -3.11 -6.32
C THR A 418 -7.27 -2.29 -7.57
N ILE A 419 -6.80 -1.06 -7.39
CA ILE A 419 -6.47 -0.12 -8.46
C ILE A 419 -4.96 0.10 -8.47
N ALA A 420 -4.36 0.19 -9.64
CA ALA A 420 -2.90 0.32 -9.79
C ALA A 420 -2.31 1.60 -9.17
N GLY A 421 -3.13 2.64 -8.99
CA GLY A 421 -2.71 3.90 -8.39
C GLY A 421 -3.89 4.85 -8.16
N THR A 422 -3.80 5.69 -7.12
CA THR A 422 -4.81 6.70 -6.82
C THR A 422 -5.04 7.69 -7.97
N MET A 423 -3.97 8.05 -8.71
CA MET A 423 -4.06 8.92 -9.89
C MET A 423 -4.82 8.31 -11.07
N LEU A 424 -4.96 6.98 -11.09
CA LEU A 424 -5.68 6.25 -12.13
C LEU A 424 -7.17 6.09 -11.80
N GLN A 425 -7.62 6.62 -10.66
CA GLN A 425 -9.02 6.66 -10.29
C GLN A 425 -9.74 7.74 -11.10
N ASN A 426 -10.86 7.37 -11.72
CA ASN A 426 -11.81 8.34 -12.24
C ASN A 426 -13.23 7.98 -11.78
N VAL A 427 -14.10 8.98 -11.68
CA VAL A 427 -15.47 8.82 -11.15
C VAL A 427 -16.25 7.75 -11.90
N ARG A 428 -16.18 7.73 -13.24
CA ARG A 428 -16.92 6.76 -14.06
C ARG A 428 -16.49 5.32 -13.79
N MET A 429 -15.20 5.08 -13.61
CA MET A 429 -14.63 3.77 -13.31
C MET A 429 -15.04 3.32 -11.90
N LEU A 430 -14.98 4.22 -10.91
CA LEU A 430 -15.44 3.90 -9.56
C LEU A 430 -16.95 3.66 -9.50
N GLU A 431 -17.75 4.43 -10.26
CA GLU A 431 -19.19 4.18 -10.43
C GLU A 431 -19.46 2.84 -11.11
N PHE A 432 -18.68 2.45 -12.12
CA PHE A 432 -18.78 1.14 -12.75
C PHE A 432 -18.53 0.01 -11.74
N TYR A 433 -17.43 0.05 -10.97
CA TYR A 433 -17.16 -0.97 -9.97
C TYR A 433 -18.17 -0.97 -8.82
N LYS A 434 -18.64 0.20 -8.39
CA LYS A 434 -19.69 0.31 -7.38
C LYS A 434 -21.01 -0.29 -7.87
N CYS A 435 -21.50 0.14 -9.03
CA CYS A 435 -22.85 -0.17 -9.50
C CYS A 435 -22.96 -1.51 -10.23
N ILE A 436 -21.95 -1.90 -11.00
CA ILE A 436 -21.95 -3.13 -11.79
C ILE A 436 -21.35 -4.29 -11.00
N TRP A 437 -20.19 -4.08 -10.39
CA TRP A 437 -19.50 -5.13 -9.62
C TRP A 437 -19.93 -5.20 -8.16
N GLY A 438 -20.65 -4.19 -7.64
CA GLY A 438 -21.07 -4.14 -6.24
C GLY A 438 -19.89 -3.95 -5.27
N CYS A 439 -18.84 -3.24 -5.70
CA CYS A 439 -17.70 -2.95 -4.84
C CYS A 439 -18.08 -1.98 -3.71
N VAL A 440 -17.67 -2.30 -2.48
CA VAL A 440 -17.88 -1.46 -1.29
C VAL A 440 -16.73 -0.47 -1.06
N GLY A 441 -15.58 -0.70 -1.67
CA GLY A 441 -14.43 0.18 -1.59
C GLY A 441 -13.35 -0.11 -2.62
N ALA A 442 -12.29 0.70 -2.57
CA ALA A 442 -11.15 0.68 -3.46
C ALA A 442 -9.82 0.84 -2.69
N GLU A 443 -8.84 0.01 -3.01
CA GLU A 443 -7.50 -0.02 -2.38
C GLU A 443 -6.44 -0.37 -3.44
N MET A 444 -5.19 -0.66 -3.05
CA MET A 444 -4.07 -0.79 -4.00
C MET A 444 -3.26 -2.10 -3.88
N GLU A 445 -3.48 -2.96 -2.87
CA GLU A 445 -2.58 -4.06 -2.54
C GLU A 445 -3.23 -5.47 -2.55
N ALA A 446 -4.52 -5.58 -2.24
CA ALA A 446 -5.17 -6.82 -1.81
C ALA A 446 -5.11 -7.90 -2.88
N SER A 447 -5.36 -7.53 -4.13
CA SER A 447 -5.33 -8.48 -5.24
C SER A 447 -3.94 -9.02 -5.52
N PHE A 448 -2.87 -8.24 -5.26
CA PHE A 448 -1.49 -8.72 -5.38
C PHE A 448 -1.18 -9.78 -4.31
N PHE A 449 -1.55 -9.53 -3.05
CA PHE A 449 -1.45 -10.54 -1.99
C PHE A 449 -2.27 -11.79 -2.32
N ALA A 450 -3.54 -11.62 -2.71
CA ALA A 450 -4.43 -12.74 -3.02
C ALA A 450 -3.90 -13.59 -4.18
N ARG A 451 -3.33 -12.96 -5.22
CA ARG A 451 -2.68 -13.64 -6.35
C ARG A 451 -1.54 -14.53 -5.90
N VAL A 452 -0.60 -14.00 -5.11
CA VAL A 452 0.54 -14.78 -4.60
C VAL A 452 0.07 -15.92 -3.70
N ILE A 453 -0.84 -15.64 -2.77
CA ILE A 453 -1.36 -16.66 -1.85
C ILE A 453 -1.99 -17.82 -2.63
N GLU A 454 -2.80 -17.51 -3.64
CA GLU A 454 -3.45 -18.50 -4.48
C GLU A 454 -2.43 -19.32 -5.30
N ASP A 455 -1.44 -18.67 -5.91
CA ASP A 455 -0.37 -19.34 -6.66
C ASP A 455 0.39 -20.33 -5.77
N PHE A 456 0.82 -19.90 -4.58
CA PHE A 456 1.58 -20.72 -3.66
C PHE A 456 0.72 -21.84 -3.04
N PHE A 457 -0.59 -21.62 -2.88
CA PHE A 457 -1.53 -22.66 -2.50
C PHE A 457 -1.66 -23.72 -3.59
N ARG A 458 -1.83 -23.32 -4.86
CA ARG A 458 -1.94 -24.23 -6.02
C ARG A 458 -0.67 -25.04 -6.26
N GLN A 459 0.50 -24.44 -6.04
CA GLN A 459 1.80 -25.11 -6.15
C GLN A 459 2.11 -26.02 -4.95
N GLY A 460 1.27 -26.00 -3.91
CA GLY A 460 1.46 -26.77 -2.69
C GLY A 460 2.59 -26.24 -1.78
N ILE A 461 3.10 -25.03 -2.02
CA ILE A 461 4.16 -24.42 -1.21
C ILE A 461 3.58 -23.81 0.08
N ALA A 462 2.39 -23.22 0.00
CA ALA A 462 1.69 -22.68 1.16
C ALA A 462 1.16 -23.78 2.08
N ASN A 463 0.89 -23.42 3.34
CA ASN A 463 0.21 -24.29 4.27
C ASN A 463 -1.21 -24.63 3.75
N ARG A 464 -1.63 -25.91 3.86
CA ARG A 464 -2.98 -26.34 3.45
C ARG A 464 -4.08 -25.69 4.29
N GLU A 465 -3.77 -25.37 5.53
CA GLU A 465 -4.66 -24.70 6.49
C GLU A 465 -4.38 -23.19 6.57
N LEU A 466 -3.69 -22.62 5.58
CA LEU A 466 -3.37 -21.19 5.54
C LEU A 466 -4.64 -20.34 5.74
N GLU A 467 -4.61 -19.52 6.78
CA GLU A 467 -5.65 -18.53 7.05
C GLU A 467 -5.29 -17.20 6.42
N THR A 468 -6.29 -16.50 5.88
CA THR A 468 -6.10 -15.24 5.19
C THR A 468 -7.12 -14.23 5.68
N ARG A 469 -6.69 -13.04 6.04
CA ARG A 469 -7.58 -11.97 6.51
C ARG A 469 -7.26 -10.68 5.79
N PHE A 470 -8.29 -10.02 5.29
CA PHE A 470 -8.20 -8.73 4.62
C PHE A 470 -9.24 -7.81 5.28
N ALA A 471 -8.83 -6.66 5.76
CA ALA A 471 -9.75 -5.69 6.36
C ALA A 471 -9.19 -4.27 6.28
N TYR A 472 -10.01 -3.33 5.84
CA TYR A 472 -9.59 -1.96 5.59
C TYR A 472 -10.46 -0.99 6.37
N TYR A 473 -9.93 0.17 6.74
CA TYR A 473 -10.76 1.26 7.23
C TYR A 473 -10.89 2.34 6.15
N THR A 474 -12.07 2.93 6.07
CA THR A 474 -12.40 3.94 5.06
C THR A 474 -11.71 5.25 5.39
N SER A 475 -10.67 5.61 4.62
CA SER A 475 -9.90 6.84 4.82
C SER A 475 -10.51 8.07 4.14
N ASP A 476 -11.14 7.84 3.00
CA ASP A 476 -11.64 8.87 2.09
C ASP A 476 -12.84 8.32 1.30
N LEU A 477 -13.60 9.22 0.66
CA LEU A 477 -14.82 8.87 -0.09
C LEU A 477 -14.70 9.42 -1.52
N PRO A 478 -14.10 8.67 -2.46
CA PRO A 478 -13.71 9.20 -3.77
C PRO A 478 -14.89 9.59 -4.67
N LEU A 479 -16.11 9.11 -4.39
CA LEU A 479 -17.32 9.49 -5.14
C LEU A 479 -18.07 10.70 -4.56
N GLU A 480 -17.86 11.05 -3.29
CA GLU A 480 -18.60 12.15 -2.64
C GLU A 480 -18.12 13.55 -3.06
N SER A 481 -16.83 13.67 -3.34
CA SER A 481 -16.21 14.92 -3.82
C SER A 481 -16.85 15.46 -5.11
N HIS A 482 -17.49 14.59 -5.90
CA HIS A 482 -18.14 14.94 -7.16
C HIS A 482 -19.66 15.06 -7.08
N ALA A 483 -20.31 14.39 -6.12
CA ALA A 483 -21.76 14.40 -5.97
C ALA A 483 -22.31 15.68 -5.30
N SER A 484 -21.47 16.40 -4.55
CA SER A 484 -21.87 17.59 -3.80
C SER A 484 -20.94 18.77 -4.11
N LYS A 485 -21.46 19.78 -4.82
CA LYS A 485 -20.80 21.11 -4.98
C LYS A 485 -20.61 21.87 -3.66
N ARG A 486 -20.88 21.26 -2.49
CA ARG A 486 -20.89 21.92 -1.17
C ARG A 486 -20.08 21.22 -0.06
N THR A 487 -19.46 20.06 -0.31
CA THR A 487 -18.69 19.35 0.73
C THR A 487 -17.28 19.04 0.26
N THR A 488 -16.36 19.96 0.54
CA THR A 488 -14.90 19.85 0.32
C THR A 488 -14.19 18.93 1.33
N GLY A 489 -14.92 18.16 2.14
CA GLY A 489 -14.42 17.56 3.38
C GLY A 489 -13.99 16.08 3.33
N ALA A 490 -14.21 15.35 2.23
CA ALA A 490 -14.07 13.90 2.20
C ALA A 490 -13.03 13.34 1.21
N SER A 491 -12.31 14.20 0.47
CA SER A 491 -11.29 13.80 -0.50
C SER A 491 -10.03 13.22 0.15
N LEU A 492 -9.20 12.54 -0.65
CA LEU A 492 -7.86 12.05 -0.30
C LEU A 492 -6.96 13.13 0.34
N SER A 493 -7.18 14.39 0.00
CA SER A 493 -6.41 15.54 0.50
C SER A 493 -6.82 16.01 1.89
N VAL A 494 -7.95 15.57 2.43
CA VAL A 494 -8.42 15.94 3.77
C VAL A 494 -7.97 14.87 4.77
N PRO A 495 -7.12 15.21 5.75
CA PRO A 495 -6.68 14.25 6.76
C PRO A 495 -7.87 13.80 7.62
N MET A 496 -7.89 12.53 8.00
CA MET A 496 -8.88 12.03 8.97
C MET A 496 -8.63 12.67 10.33
N THR A 497 -9.71 12.98 11.04
CA THR A 497 -9.61 13.23 12.47
C THR A 497 -9.24 11.94 13.19
N VAL A 498 -8.60 12.08 14.33
CA VAL A 498 -8.12 10.95 15.13
C VAL A 498 -9.29 10.03 15.55
N LYS A 499 -10.44 10.62 15.88
CA LYS A 499 -11.67 9.89 16.26
C LYS A 499 -12.31 9.11 15.11
N GLU A 500 -12.09 9.51 13.86
CA GLU A 500 -12.63 8.79 12.71
C GLU A 500 -11.81 7.54 12.41
N GLY A 501 -10.47 7.64 12.40
CA GLY A 501 -9.61 6.54 11.95
C GLY A 501 -9.22 5.54 13.03
N VAL A 502 -8.91 6.01 14.22
CA VAL A 502 -8.27 5.19 15.26
C VAL A 502 -9.15 4.02 15.74
N PRO A 503 -10.46 4.20 16.02
CA PRO A 503 -11.30 3.08 16.49
C PRO A 503 -11.29 1.90 15.51
N SER A 504 -11.44 2.18 14.22
CA SER A 504 -11.48 1.14 13.18
C SER A 504 -10.13 0.49 12.94
N LEU A 505 -9.07 1.29 12.94
CA LEU A 505 -7.69 0.81 12.84
C LEU A 505 -7.37 -0.19 13.97
N TYR A 506 -7.64 0.17 15.23
CA TYR A 506 -7.37 -0.71 16.36
C TYR A 506 -8.36 -1.87 16.48
N ALA A 507 -9.61 -1.71 16.06
CA ALA A 507 -10.56 -2.82 15.99
C ALA A 507 -10.11 -3.92 15.02
N ILE A 508 -9.61 -3.54 13.83
CA ILE A 508 -9.05 -4.49 12.86
C ILE A 508 -7.81 -5.18 13.44
N ALA A 509 -6.88 -4.42 14.01
CA ALA A 509 -5.66 -4.95 14.60
C ALA A 509 -5.95 -5.92 15.77
N ARG A 510 -6.88 -5.57 16.66
CA ARG A 510 -7.36 -6.46 17.74
C ARG A 510 -8.01 -7.72 17.18
N GLY A 511 -8.90 -7.60 16.18
CA GLY A 511 -9.55 -8.74 15.56
C GLY A 511 -8.56 -9.71 14.89
N ILE A 512 -7.49 -9.19 14.27
CA ILE A 512 -6.40 -10.02 13.73
C ILE A 512 -5.63 -10.70 14.88
N LEU A 513 -5.22 -9.95 15.90
CA LEU A 513 -4.45 -10.49 17.02
C LEU A 513 -5.24 -11.51 17.86
N GLU A 514 -6.55 -11.33 18.05
CA GLU A 514 -7.41 -12.33 18.65
C GLU A 514 -7.31 -13.67 17.90
N ASN A 515 -7.36 -13.64 16.57
CA ASN A 515 -7.29 -14.86 15.78
C ASN A 515 -5.88 -15.46 15.67
N ILE A 516 -4.83 -14.66 15.83
CA ILE A 516 -3.44 -15.13 15.86
C ILE A 516 -3.11 -15.75 17.22
N LEU A 517 -3.47 -15.07 18.32
CA LEU A 517 -3.09 -15.48 19.67
C LEU A 517 -3.98 -16.61 20.20
N LEU A 518 -5.18 -16.78 19.64
CA LEU A 518 -6.11 -17.82 20.10
C LEU A 518 -6.11 -19.04 19.17
N PRO A 519 -5.95 -20.25 19.72
CA PRO A 519 -6.31 -21.48 19.02
C PRO A 519 -7.84 -21.54 18.93
N ARG A 520 -8.34 -21.90 17.76
CA ARG A 520 -9.76 -22.24 17.55
C ARG A 520 -9.92 -23.74 17.50
#